data_AF-A0A1G3QNU0-F1
#
_entry.id   AF-A0A1G3QNU0-F1
#
_cell.length_a   1.000
_cell.length_b   1.000
_cell.length_c   1.000
_cell.angle_alpha   90.00
_cell.angle_beta   90.00
_cell.angle_gamma   90.00
#
_symmetry.space_group_name_H-M   'P 1'
#
loop_
_entity.id
_entity.type
_entity.pdbx_description
1 polymer ?
#
loop_
_entity_poly.entity_id
_entity_poly.type
_entity_poly.pdbx_seq_one_letter_code
_entity_poly.pdbx_strand_id
1 'polypeptide(L)'
;MRRRLLIDKKFQLKTTFRIIGIIIIAFIFIIAVTGIVSTDNNRKISAAISDLNRSIDKEKKTVEVLFESARDKRDAYLDRKDGKLIDDHLETVSLMHTTILHLQKTIYQNLVLITIMIATGILLGVFLYIYLIRLTNRISGPIYVLTRHIQDILSGADPDLRELRKNDELKEFYAQFVNFVKKR
;
A
#
# COMPACT_ATOMS: atom_id res chain seq x y z
N MET A 1 1.92 -41.58 4.82
CA MET A 1 2.44 -40.50 3.95
C MET A 1 3.09 -39.39 4.78
N ARG A 2 4.41 -39.37 4.93
CA ARG A 2 5.12 -38.28 5.65
C ARG A 2 5.25 -37.07 4.72
N ARG A 3 4.39 -36.06 4.91
CA ARG A 3 4.47 -34.75 4.24
C ARG A 3 5.65 -33.95 4.81
N ARG A 4 6.89 -34.26 4.40
CA ARG A 4 8.04 -33.39 4.71
C ARG A 4 8.02 -32.22 3.74
N LEU A 5 7.48 -31.10 4.21
CA LEU A 5 7.27 -29.86 3.44
C LEU A 5 8.57 -29.08 3.15
N LEU A 6 9.73 -29.61 3.53
CA LEU A 6 11.02 -28.94 3.51
C LEU A 6 12.10 -29.98 3.23
N ILE A 7 12.59 -30.02 1.98
CA ILE A 7 13.60 -30.98 1.51
C ILE A 7 15.01 -30.38 1.63
N ASP A 8 15.18 -29.10 1.32
CA ASP A 8 16.46 -28.39 1.50
C ASP A 8 16.26 -27.00 2.15
N LYS A 9 16.02 -26.98 3.47
CA LYS A 9 15.69 -25.76 4.21
C LYS A 9 16.68 -24.61 3.98
N LYS A 10 17.96 -24.89 3.75
CA LYS A 10 19.01 -23.85 3.69
C LYS A 10 18.95 -23.07 2.39
N PHE A 11 18.88 -23.76 1.24
CA PHE A 11 18.81 -23.08 -0.06
C PHE A 11 17.48 -22.36 -0.24
N GLN A 12 16.39 -23.03 0.15
CA GLN A 12 15.04 -22.51 0.01
C GLN A 12 14.81 -21.24 0.84
N LEU A 13 15.20 -21.25 2.11
CA LEU A 13 15.08 -20.07 2.96
C LEU A 13 15.96 -18.94 2.44
N LYS A 14 17.22 -19.21 2.07
CA LYS A 14 18.17 -18.14 1.72
C LYS A 14 17.68 -17.32 0.52
N THR A 15 17.20 -17.98 -0.53
CA THR A 15 16.70 -17.29 -1.74
C THR A 15 15.37 -16.60 -1.46
N THR A 16 14.44 -17.28 -0.77
CA THR A 16 13.13 -16.73 -0.42
C THR A 16 13.25 -15.50 0.49
N PHE A 17 14.04 -15.57 1.55
CA PHE A 17 14.27 -14.45 2.46
C PHE A 17 14.96 -13.28 1.76
N ARG A 18 15.88 -13.53 0.83
CA ARG A 18 16.56 -12.47 0.09
C ARG A 18 15.60 -11.72 -0.84
N ILE A 19 14.74 -12.43 -1.57
CA ILE A 19 13.72 -11.82 -2.45
C ILE A 19 12.68 -11.06 -1.62
N ILE A 20 12.13 -11.69 -0.58
CA ILE A 20 11.14 -11.05 0.31
C ILE A 20 11.73 -9.81 0.98
N GLY A 21 12.98 -9.90 1.44
CA GLY A 21 13.66 -8.78 2.09
C GLY A 21 13.78 -7.55 1.18
N ILE A 22 14.16 -7.73 -0.08
CA ILE A 22 14.25 -6.62 -1.06
C ILE A 22 12.87 -5.98 -1.27
N ILE A 23 11.83 -6.81 -1.42
CA ILE A 23 10.46 -6.31 -1.64
C ILE A 23 9.96 -5.55 -0.41
N ILE A 24 10.18 -6.07 0.80
CA ILE A 24 9.79 -5.40 2.04
C ILE A 24 10.50 -4.05 2.18
N ILE A 25 11.80 -3.99 1.89
CA ILE A 25 12.56 -2.72 1.95
C ILE A 25 11.97 -1.70 0.97
N ALA A 26 11.64 -2.11 -0.25
CA ALA A 26 11.01 -1.23 -1.24
C ALA A 26 9.64 -0.72 -0.75
N PHE A 27 8.81 -1.59 -0.17
CA PHE A 27 7.52 -1.20 0.40
C PHE A 27 7.66 -0.23 1.58
N ILE A 28 8.60 -0.49 2.50
CA ILE A 28 8.90 0.41 3.62
C ILE A 28 9.33 1.79 3.10
N PHE A 29 10.16 1.82 2.06
CA PHE A 29 10.60 3.07 1.44
C PHE A 29 9.42 3.86 0.85
N ILE A 30 8.53 3.20 0.11
CA ILE A 30 7.31 3.83 -0.45
C ILE A 30 6.40 4.36 0.66
N ILE A 31 6.20 3.58 1.73
CA ILE A 31 5.41 3.99 2.90
C ILE A 31 6.03 5.19 3.60
N ALA A 32 7.35 5.21 3.78
CA ALA A 32 8.05 6.31 4.41
C ALA A 32 7.92 7.61 3.59
N VAL A 33 8.19 7.56 2.28
CA VAL A 33 8.09 8.73 1.39
C VAL A 33 6.66 9.27 1.38
N THR A 34 5.67 8.40 1.21
CA THR A 34 4.25 8.79 1.20
C THR A 34 3.82 9.37 2.55
N GLY A 35 4.28 8.78 3.66
CA GLY A 35 3.97 9.26 5.01
C GLY A 35 4.54 10.66 5.29
N ILE A 36 5.76 10.95 4.80
CA ILE A 36 6.37 12.29 4.90
C ILE A 36 5.53 13.30 4.12
N VAL A 37 5.28 13.04 2.83
CA VAL A 37 4.49 13.94 1.97
C VAL A 37 3.08 14.16 2.54
N SER A 38 2.44 13.09 3.02
CA SER A 38 1.12 13.17 3.62
C SER A 38 1.13 14.00 4.90
N THR A 39 2.14 13.87 5.75
CA THR A 39 2.25 14.64 7.00
C THR A 39 2.44 16.12 6.74
N ASP A 40 3.31 16.46 5.78
CA ASP A 40 3.53 17.86 5.39
C ASP A 40 2.29 18.48 4.77
N ASN A 41 1.59 17.76 3.91
CA ASN A 41 0.31 18.19 3.35
C ASN A 41 -0.74 18.37 4.44
N ASN A 42 -0.82 17.44 5.41
CA ASN A 42 -1.79 17.51 6.49
C ASN A 42 -1.56 18.71 7.41
N ARG A 43 -0.29 19.06 7.66
CA ARG A 43 0.09 20.26 8.44
C ARG A 43 -0.30 21.53 7.71
N LYS A 44 0.01 21.63 6.41
CA LYS A 44 -0.38 22.79 5.57
C LYS A 44 -1.90 22.97 5.51
N ILE A 45 -2.65 21.88 5.33
CA ILE A 45 -4.11 21.91 5.31
C ILE A 45 -4.67 22.33 6.68
N SER A 46 -4.12 21.80 7.78
CA SER A 46 -4.53 22.17 9.14
C SER A 46 -4.30 23.66 9.42
N ALA A 47 -3.15 24.20 9.00
CA ALA A 47 -2.85 25.63 9.12
C ALA A 47 -3.83 26.46 8.28
N ALA A 48 -4.09 26.06 7.03
CA ALA A 48 -5.06 26.73 6.16
C ALA A 48 -6.49 26.73 6.76
N ILE A 49 -6.93 25.63 7.37
CA ILE A 49 -8.23 25.55 8.07
C ILE A 49 -8.25 26.51 9.27
N SER A 50 -7.18 26.56 10.07
CA SER A 50 -7.08 27.47 11.23
C SER A 50 -7.14 28.94 10.80
N ASP A 51 -6.43 29.30 9.74
CA ASP A 51 -6.44 30.66 9.20
C ASP A 51 -7.81 31.00 8.61
N LEU A 52 -8.45 30.07 7.89
CA LEU A 52 -9.81 30.27 7.36
C LEU A 52 -10.84 30.46 8.48
N ASN A 53 -10.81 29.64 9.53
CA ASN A 53 -11.69 29.81 10.70
C ASN A 53 -11.51 31.18 11.34
N ARG A 54 -10.26 31.64 11.52
CA ARG A 54 -9.98 32.96 12.07
C ARG A 54 -10.51 34.09 11.17
N SER A 55 -10.45 33.94 9.85
CA SER A 55 -11.01 34.91 8.91
C SER A 55 -12.54 34.92 8.95
N ILE A 56 -13.18 33.76 9.02
CA ILE A 56 -14.65 33.63 9.19
C ILE A 56 -15.11 34.33 10.47
N ASP A 57 -14.41 34.14 11.60
CA ASP A 57 -14.79 34.76 12.86
C ASP A 57 -14.67 36.29 12.82
N LYS A 58 -13.65 36.81 12.14
CA LYS A 58 -13.49 38.26 11.92
C LYS A 58 -14.61 38.81 11.03
N GLU A 59 -14.94 38.12 9.93
CA GLU A 59 -16.02 38.51 9.03
C GLU A 59 -17.37 38.53 9.74
N LYS A 60 -17.71 37.48 10.51
CA LYS A 60 -18.94 37.44 11.30
C LYS A 60 -19.06 38.63 12.25
N LYS A 61 -17.98 38.98 12.95
CA LYS A 61 -17.94 40.12 13.86
C LYS A 61 -18.07 41.46 13.13
N THR A 62 -17.45 41.62 11.96
CA THR A 62 -17.60 42.83 11.14
C THR A 62 -19.04 43.01 10.67
N VAL A 63 -19.67 41.93 10.21
CA VAL A 63 -21.08 41.93 9.79
C VAL A 63 -21.99 42.28 10.97
N GLU A 64 -21.77 41.69 12.14
CA GLU A 64 -22.54 41.99 13.36
C GLU A 64 -22.43 43.47 13.75
N VAL A 65 -21.23 44.05 13.77
CA VAL A 65 -21.00 45.48 14.06
C VAL A 65 -21.65 46.38 13.00
N LEU A 66 -21.62 46.00 11.72
CA LEU A 66 -22.31 46.73 10.65
C LEU A 66 -23.83 46.67 10.82
N PHE A 67 -24.39 45.52 11.20
CA PHE A 67 -25.82 45.39 11.52
C PHE A 67 -26.22 46.20 12.76
N GLU A 68 -25.42 46.22 13.82
CA GLU A 68 -25.67 47.02 15.02
C GLU A 68 -25.60 48.51 14.73
N SER A 69 -24.59 48.96 13.98
CA SER A 69 -24.42 50.37 13.60
C SER A 69 -25.48 50.85 12.59
N ALA A 70 -25.95 49.98 11.70
CA ALA A 70 -27.09 50.26 10.82
C ALA A 70 -28.43 50.30 11.58
N ARG A 71 -28.56 49.52 12.66
CA ARG A 71 -29.76 49.49 13.51
C ARG A 71 -29.84 50.69 14.46
N ASP A 72 -28.70 51.22 14.89
CA ASP A 72 -28.59 52.43 15.74
C ASP A 72 -28.81 53.72 14.93
N LYS A 73 -28.39 53.76 13.66
CA LYS A 73 -28.69 54.86 12.72
C LYS A 73 -29.99 54.64 11.93
N ARG A 74 -31.13 54.63 12.62
CA ARG A 74 -32.42 54.97 11.99
C ARG A 74 -32.47 56.48 11.74
N ASP A 75 -31.73 56.95 10.74
CA ASP A 75 -32.13 58.04 9.84
C ASP A 75 -30.97 58.39 8.88
N ALA A 76 -31.37 58.53 7.61
CA ALA A 76 -30.63 59.10 6.48
C ALA A 76 -29.54 58.23 5.80
N TYR A 77 -29.87 57.75 4.60
CA TYR A 77 -28.95 57.27 3.54
C TYR A 77 -28.24 55.92 3.73
N LEU A 78 -28.92 54.88 4.24
CA LEU A 78 -28.47 53.50 4.01
C LEU A 78 -28.78 53.10 2.57
N ASP A 79 -27.83 53.48 1.71
CA ASP A 79 -27.76 53.17 0.29
C ASP A 79 -27.82 51.64 0.08
N ARG A 80 -28.40 51.21 -1.03
CA ARG A 80 -28.48 49.79 -1.47
C ARG A 80 -27.11 49.08 -1.46
N LYS A 81 -26.03 49.86 -1.44
CA LYS A 81 -24.64 49.44 -1.41
C LYS A 81 -24.27 48.67 -0.14
N ASP A 82 -24.75 49.08 1.03
CA ASP A 82 -24.42 48.39 2.29
C ASP A 82 -25.16 47.05 2.42
N GLY A 83 -26.43 46.99 1.98
CA GLY A 83 -27.19 45.74 1.92
C GLY A 83 -26.56 44.72 0.95
N LYS A 84 -26.06 45.19 -0.20
CA LYS A 84 -25.38 44.33 -1.17
C LYS A 84 -24.01 43.84 -0.66
N LEU A 85 -23.27 44.67 0.07
CA LEU A 85 -22.01 44.28 0.70
C LEU A 85 -22.20 43.19 1.77
N ILE A 86 -23.28 43.29 2.55
CA ILE A 86 -23.64 42.28 3.54
C ILE A 86 -24.02 40.96 2.85
N ASP A 87 -24.80 41.01 1.77
CA ASP A 87 -25.18 39.82 0.98
C ASP A 87 -23.94 39.15 0.36
N ASP A 88 -23.04 39.92 -0.26
CA ASP A 88 -21.78 39.44 -0.82
C ASP A 88 -20.86 38.79 0.26
N HIS A 89 -20.86 39.33 1.51
CA HIS A 89 -20.12 38.73 2.63
C HIS A 89 -20.76 37.44 3.16
N LEU A 90 -22.09 37.37 3.24
CA LEU A 90 -22.81 36.14 3.62
C LEU A 90 -22.54 35.02 2.61
N GLU A 91 -22.51 35.36 1.32
CA GLU A 91 -22.12 34.43 0.25
C GLU A 91 -20.66 33.98 0.43
N THR A 92 -19.73 34.91 0.69
CA THR A 92 -18.31 34.62 0.90
C THR A 92 -18.07 33.67 2.09
N VAL A 93 -18.73 33.91 3.22
CA VAL A 93 -18.66 33.04 4.42
C VAL A 93 -19.24 31.66 4.12
N SER A 94 -20.30 31.56 3.33
CA SER A 94 -20.88 30.27 2.92
C SER A 94 -19.93 29.46 2.02
N LEU A 95 -19.26 30.12 1.07
CA LEU A 95 -18.25 29.50 0.20
C LEU A 95 -17.03 29.05 1.00
N MET A 96 -16.60 29.81 2.00
CA MET A 96 -15.51 29.41 2.91
C MET A 96 -15.90 28.19 3.76
N HIS A 97 -17.14 28.11 4.24
CA HIS A 97 -17.62 26.94 4.99
C HIS A 97 -17.56 25.66 4.15
N THR A 98 -17.96 25.71 2.87
CA THR A 98 -17.85 24.55 1.97
C THR A 98 -16.39 24.16 1.71
N THR A 99 -15.49 25.14 1.61
CA THR A 99 -14.05 24.91 1.42
C THR A 99 -13.42 24.19 2.62
N ILE A 100 -13.78 24.56 3.86
CA ILE A 100 -13.30 23.87 5.07
C ILE A 100 -13.75 22.42 5.08
N LEU A 101 -15.00 22.14 4.69
CA LEU A 101 -15.52 20.76 4.60
C LEU A 101 -14.72 19.94 3.57
N HIS A 102 -14.37 20.53 2.43
CA HIS A 102 -13.51 19.88 1.43
C HIS A 102 -12.10 19.59 1.98
N LEU A 103 -11.49 20.53 2.71
CA LEU A 103 -10.17 20.35 3.31
C LEU A 103 -10.17 19.27 4.40
N GLN A 104 -11.20 19.22 5.25
CA GLN A 104 -11.36 18.15 6.24
C GLN A 104 -11.48 16.77 5.60
N LYS A 105 -12.24 16.67 4.50
CA LYS A 105 -12.35 15.42 3.74
C LYS A 105 -11.00 14.96 3.19
N THR A 106 -10.17 15.88 2.71
CA THR A 106 -8.82 15.58 2.20
C THR A 106 -7.90 15.00 3.28
N ILE A 107 -7.96 15.52 4.52
CA ILE A 107 -7.21 14.96 5.66
C ILE A 107 -7.61 13.49 5.91
N TYR A 108 -8.91 13.22 5.96
CA TYR A 108 -9.42 11.87 6.20
C TYR A 108 -9.04 10.90 5.07
N GLN A 109 -9.17 11.35 3.81
CA GLN A 109 -8.79 10.55 2.63
C GLN A 109 -7.30 10.17 2.63
N ASN A 110 -6.42 11.07 3.06
CA ASN A 110 -4.98 10.79 3.18
C ASN A 110 -4.68 9.70 4.21
N LEU A 111 -5.35 9.73 5.37
CA LEU A 111 -5.21 8.68 6.38
C LEU A 111 -5.69 7.32 5.87
N VAL A 112 -6.86 7.30 5.21
CA VAL A 112 -7.41 6.09 4.60
C VAL A 112 -6.45 5.53 3.54
N LEU A 113 -5.86 6.38 2.70
CA LEU A 113 -4.85 5.97 1.71
C LEU A 113 -3.64 5.28 2.36
N ILE A 114 -3.08 5.87 3.43
CA ILE A 114 -1.96 5.27 4.17
C ILE A 114 -2.37 3.91 4.76
N THR A 115 -3.55 3.82 5.37
CA THR A 115 -4.06 2.57 5.94
C THR A 115 -4.22 1.48 4.86
N ILE A 116 -4.81 1.81 3.72
CA ILE A 116 -4.98 0.87 2.59
C ILE A 116 -3.61 0.43 2.06
N MET A 117 -2.65 1.34 1.95
CA MET A 117 -1.32 1.03 1.45
C MET A 117 -0.56 0.07 2.37
N ILE A 118 -0.64 0.29 3.69
CA ILE A 118 -0.06 -0.62 4.70
C ILE A 118 -0.75 -1.99 4.62
N ALA A 119 -2.08 -2.03 4.59
CA ALA A 119 -2.84 -3.27 4.52
C ALA A 119 -2.50 -4.08 3.26
N THR A 120 -2.40 -3.41 2.12
CA THR A 120 -2.04 -4.03 0.84
C THR A 120 -0.60 -4.54 0.85
N GLY A 121 0.35 -3.78 1.42
CA GLY A 121 1.74 -4.22 1.56
C GLY A 121 1.87 -5.48 2.41
N ILE A 122 1.14 -5.56 3.53
CA ILE A 122 1.09 -6.77 4.38
C ILE A 122 0.50 -7.95 3.61
N LEU A 123 -0.64 -7.75 2.94
CA LEU A 123 -1.31 -8.79 2.15
C LEU A 123 -0.39 -9.34 1.05
N LEU A 124 0.29 -8.46 0.32
CA LEU A 124 1.24 -8.85 -0.72
C LEU A 124 2.43 -9.64 -0.13
N GLY A 125 2.95 -9.22 1.03
CA GLY A 125 4.02 -9.93 1.72
C GLY A 125 3.62 -11.37 2.10
N VAL A 126 2.41 -11.55 2.65
CA VAL A 126 1.86 -12.88 2.98
C VAL A 126 1.67 -13.72 1.72
N PHE A 127 1.10 -13.13 0.66
CA PHE A 127 0.89 -13.82 -0.61
C PHE A 127 2.21 -14.30 -1.22
N LEU A 128 3.22 -13.41 -1.29
CA LEU A 128 4.55 -13.72 -1.80
C LEU A 128 5.26 -14.80 -0.98
N TYR A 129 5.13 -14.76 0.35
CA TYR A 129 5.69 -15.78 1.23
C TYR A 129 5.12 -17.18 0.91
N ILE A 130 3.79 -17.29 0.80
CA ILE A 130 3.12 -18.55 0.46
C ILE A 130 3.52 -19.01 -0.95
N TYR A 131 3.56 -18.08 -1.91
CA TYR A 131 3.96 -18.36 -3.29
C TYR A 131 5.38 -18.91 -3.38
N LEU A 132 6.35 -18.24 -2.74
CA LEU A 132 7.75 -18.66 -2.77
C LEU A 132 7.96 -20.02 -2.10
N ILE A 133 7.29 -20.30 -0.98
CA ILE A 133 7.33 -21.63 -0.36
C ILE A 133 6.82 -22.71 -1.32
N ARG A 134 5.70 -22.45 -1.99
CA ARG A 134 5.17 -23.41 -2.98
C ARG A 134 6.11 -23.61 -4.15
N LEU A 135 6.63 -22.53 -4.72
CA LEU A 135 7.57 -22.59 -5.83
C LEU A 135 8.81 -23.40 -5.43
N THR A 136 9.38 -23.11 -4.27
CA THR A 136 10.61 -23.76 -3.85
C THR A 136 10.40 -25.25 -3.57
N ASN A 137 9.23 -25.63 -3.05
CA ASN A 137 8.87 -27.04 -2.89
C ASN A 137 8.73 -27.77 -4.23
N ARG A 138 8.20 -27.11 -5.27
CA ARG A 138 8.10 -27.66 -6.64
C ARG A 138 9.46 -27.81 -7.32
N ILE A 139 10.51 -27.13 -6.84
CA ILE A 139 11.88 -27.20 -7.36
C ILE A 139 12.74 -28.21 -6.58
N SER A 140 12.80 -28.12 -5.25
CA SER A 140 13.73 -28.94 -4.46
C SER A 140 13.38 -30.42 -4.40
N GLY A 141 12.10 -30.79 -4.57
CA GLY A 141 11.70 -32.20 -4.66
C GLY A 141 12.39 -32.92 -5.81
N PRO A 142 12.20 -32.46 -7.06
CA PRO A 142 12.90 -32.98 -8.23
C PRO A 142 14.43 -32.98 -8.10
N ILE A 143 15.02 -31.89 -7.60
CA ILE A 143 16.48 -31.81 -7.44
C ILE A 143 16.98 -32.90 -6.49
N TYR A 144 16.31 -33.13 -5.36
CA TYR A 144 16.72 -34.15 -4.41
C TYR A 144 16.66 -35.56 -5.01
N VAL A 145 15.60 -35.87 -5.76
CA VAL A 145 15.44 -37.15 -6.46
C VAL A 145 16.54 -37.33 -7.51
N LEU A 146 16.79 -36.28 -8.31
CA LEU A 146 17.83 -36.28 -9.33
C LEU A 146 19.23 -36.50 -8.73
N THR A 147 19.58 -35.77 -7.65
CA THR A 147 20.86 -35.93 -6.96
C THR A 147 21.06 -37.37 -6.46
N ARG A 148 20.01 -37.98 -5.91
CA ARG A 148 20.07 -39.38 -5.47
C ARG A 148 20.33 -40.33 -6.63
N HIS A 149 19.61 -40.20 -7.74
CA HIS A 149 19.83 -41.08 -8.91
C HIS A 149 21.23 -40.92 -9.50
N ILE A 150 21.75 -39.69 -9.53
CA ILE A 150 23.14 -39.45 -9.95
C ILE A 150 24.12 -40.17 -9.02
N GLN A 151 23.91 -40.13 -7.70
CA GLN A 151 24.72 -40.88 -6.74
C GLN A 151 24.63 -42.40 -6.91
N ASP A 152 23.42 -42.93 -7.12
CA ASP A 152 23.21 -44.36 -7.37
C ASP A 152 24.02 -44.80 -8.60
N ILE A 153 23.91 -44.08 -9.72
CA ILE A 153 24.67 -44.34 -10.96
C ILE A 153 26.19 -44.24 -10.73
N LEU A 154 26.64 -43.21 -10.01
CA LEU A 154 28.07 -43.03 -9.69
C LEU A 154 28.63 -44.18 -8.83
N SER A 155 27.80 -44.79 -7.99
CA SER A 155 28.16 -45.94 -7.16
C SER A 155 28.04 -47.29 -7.89
N GLY A 156 27.61 -47.28 -9.17
CA GLY A 156 27.36 -48.50 -9.94
C GLY A 156 26.07 -49.23 -9.57
N ALA A 157 25.19 -48.60 -8.78
CA ALA A 157 23.88 -49.12 -8.45
C ALA A 157 22.83 -48.67 -9.48
N ASP A 158 21.87 -49.54 -9.79
CA ASP A 158 20.77 -49.18 -10.69
C ASP A 158 19.77 -48.24 -9.98
N PRO A 159 19.53 -47.03 -10.51
CA PRO A 159 18.58 -46.09 -9.91
C PRO A 159 17.13 -46.53 -10.15
N ASP A 160 16.28 -46.40 -9.11
CA ASP A 160 14.83 -46.57 -9.24
C ASP A 160 14.19 -45.35 -9.93
N LEU A 161 14.10 -45.39 -11.26
CA LEU A 161 13.62 -44.29 -12.12
C LEU A 161 12.09 -44.13 -12.02
N ARG A 162 11.63 -43.52 -10.93
CA ARG A 162 10.21 -43.17 -10.71
C ARG A 162 9.87 -41.79 -11.26
N GLU A 163 8.71 -41.67 -11.91
CA GLU A 163 8.24 -40.37 -12.42
C GLU A 163 8.04 -39.31 -11.32
N LEU A 164 8.44 -38.07 -11.63
CA LEU A 164 8.17 -36.88 -10.82
C LEU A 164 6.70 -36.49 -10.84
N ARG A 165 6.27 -35.67 -9.86
CA ARG A 165 4.88 -35.23 -9.77
C ARG A 165 4.55 -34.33 -10.96
N LYS A 166 3.28 -34.37 -11.39
CA LYS A 166 2.78 -33.62 -12.56
C LYS A 166 3.08 -32.12 -12.51
N ASN A 167 3.08 -31.53 -11.30
CA ASN A 167 3.24 -30.10 -11.11
C ASN A 167 4.69 -29.70 -10.78
N ASP A 168 5.69 -30.57 -10.87
CA ASP A 168 7.06 -30.20 -10.53
C ASP A 168 7.71 -29.38 -11.66
N GLU A 169 8.50 -28.34 -11.32
CA GLU A 169 9.07 -27.41 -12.32
C GLU A 169 10.14 -28.06 -13.21
N LEU A 170 10.84 -29.08 -12.70
CA LEU A 170 11.94 -29.75 -13.40
C LEU A 170 11.51 -31.07 -14.06
N LYS A 171 10.21 -31.28 -14.27
CA LYS A 171 9.67 -32.54 -14.81
C LYS A 171 10.23 -32.87 -16.19
N GLU A 172 10.31 -31.88 -17.07
CA GLU A 172 10.80 -32.07 -18.44
C GLU A 172 12.29 -32.42 -18.46
N PHE A 173 13.10 -31.69 -17.69
CA PHE A 173 14.52 -32.00 -17.53
C PHE A 173 14.73 -33.41 -16.97
N TYR A 174 13.95 -33.80 -15.95
CA TYR A 174 14.02 -35.13 -15.38
C TYR A 174 13.65 -36.23 -16.40
N ALA A 175 12.63 -35.99 -17.23
CA ALA A 175 12.27 -36.94 -18.29
C ALA A 175 13.41 -37.13 -19.30
N GLN A 176 14.10 -36.05 -19.67
CA GLN A 176 15.30 -36.13 -20.52
C GLN A 176 16.44 -36.90 -19.84
N PHE A 177 16.67 -36.67 -18.54
CA PHE A 177 17.65 -37.43 -17.76
C PHE A 177 17.33 -38.94 -17.72
N VAL A 178 16.08 -39.31 -17.45
CA VAL A 178 15.64 -40.72 -17.46
C VAL A 178 15.88 -41.36 -18.83
N ASN A 179 15.57 -40.65 -19.91
CA ASN A 179 15.79 -41.15 -21.27
C ASN A 179 17.28 -41.31 -21.61
N PHE A 180 18.15 -40.43 -21.11
CA PHE A 180 19.59 -40.53 -21.27
C PHE A 180 20.15 -41.76 -20.55
N VAL A 181 19.75 -41.97 -19.29
CA VAL A 181 20.20 -43.12 -18.48
C VAL A 181 19.74 -44.45 -19.09
N LYS A 182 18.49 -44.53 -19.59
CA LYS A 182 17.97 -45.75 -20.25
C LYS A 182 18.63 -46.10 -21.58
N LYS A 183 19.26 -45.12 -22.24
CA LYS A 183 19.97 -45.32 -23.52
C LYS A 183 21.42 -45.75 -23.35
N ARG A 184 21.95 -45.65 -22.14
CA ARG A 184 23.31 -46.05 -21.79
C ARG A 184 23.35 -47.52 -21.41
#